data_AF-E7S925-F1
#
_entry.id   AF-E7S925-F1
#
_cell.length_a   1.000
_cell.length_b   1.000
_cell.length_c   1.000
_cell.angle_alpha   90.00
_cell.angle_beta   90.00
_cell.angle_gamma   90.00
#
_symmetry.space_group_name_H-M   'P 1'
#
loop_
_entity.id
_entity.type
_entity.pdbx_description
1 polymer ?
#
loop_
_entity_poly.entity_id
_entity_poly.type
_entity_poly.pdbx_seq_one_letter_code
_entity_poly.pdbx_strand_id
1 'polypeptide(L)'
;MLLVSSRIFEKRRASCFTNPDLKDFLEGNGAKSIEFIGVDGNGCVKASVLAAVKENYQVSVDLSAVGVVNQKKFSKTLKQWQDCGIKIG
;
A
#
# COMPACT_ATOMS: atom_id res chain seq x y z
N MET A 1 -15.37 9.07 -13.42
CA MET A 1 -14.73 8.71 -12.14
C MET A 1 -15.52 9.37 -11.03
N LEU A 2 -16.06 8.62 -10.07
CA LEU A 2 -16.78 9.18 -8.92
C LEU A 2 -15.82 9.31 -7.75
N LEU A 3 -15.57 10.55 -7.31
CA LEU A 3 -14.76 10.81 -6.11
C LEU A 3 -15.67 10.79 -4.89
N VAL A 4 -15.47 9.82 -4.00
CA VAL A 4 -16.30 9.65 -2.80
C VAL A 4 -15.76 10.37 -1.56
N SER A 5 -14.56 10.96 -1.64
CA SER A 5 -13.88 11.63 -0.53
C SER A 5 -12.82 12.62 -1.01
N SER A 6 -12.63 13.73 -0.29
CA SER A 6 -11.57 14.72 -0.53
C SER A 6 -10.23 14.37 0.16
N ARG A 7 -10.10 13.18 0.76
CA ARG A 7 -8.87 12.69 1.41
C ARG A 7 -7.81 12.30 0.36
N ILE A 8 -7.26 13.29 -0.33
CA ILE A 8 -6.29 13.14 -1.41
C ILE A 8 -4.91 13.57 -0.91
N PHE A 9 -3.92 12.68 -1.05
CA PHE A 9 -2.54 12.93 -0.64
C PHE A 9 -1.60 12.76 -1.83
N GLU A 10 -0.94 13.84 -2.27
CA GLU A 10 0.01 13.78 -3.38
C GLU A 10 1.30 13.07 -2.94
N LYS A 11 1.82 12.15 -3.75
CA LYS A 11 3.14 11.55 -3.52
C LYS A 11 4.05 11.76 -4.72
N ARG A 12 5.32 12.12 -4.45
CA ARG A 12 6.36 12.31 -5.49
C ARG A 12 7.34 11.16 -5.59
N ARG A 13 7.24 10.18 -4.69
CA ARG A 13 8.03 8.95 -4.68
C ARG A 13 7.12 7.72 -4.75
N ALA A 14 7.74 6.55 -4.87
CA ALA A 14 7.01 5.29 -4.99
C ALA A 14 6.08 5.05 -3.80
N SER A 15 6.60 5.18 -2.56
CA SER A 15 5.83 5.00 -1.33
C SER A 15 4.96 6.21 -1.00
N CYS A 16 3.70 5.98 -0.65
CA CYS A 16 2.78 7.02 -0.16
C CYS A 16 3.19 7.58 1.22
N PHE A 17 3.96 6.84 2.03
CA PHE A 17 4.49 7.29 3.32
C PHE A 17 5.58 8.37 3.20
N THR A 18 5.94 8.76 1.98
CA THR A 18 6.79 9.95 1.76
C THR A 18 6.01 11.26 1.82
N ASN A 19 4.67 11.20 1.86
CA ASN A 19 3.83 12.34 2.17
C ASN A 19 3.58 12.36 3.70
N PRO A 20 4.04 13.38 4.44
CA PRO A 20 3.82 13.47 5.88
C PRO A 20 2.34 13.69 6.26
N ASP A 21 1.57 14.42 5.45
CA ASP A 21 0.14 14.67 5.70
C ASP A 21 -0.67 13.37 5.71
N LEU A 22 -0.27 12.37 4.91
CA LEU A 22 -0.87 11.03 4.97
C LEU A 22 -0.62 10.38 6.33
N LYS A 23 0.59 10.51 6.88
CA LYS A 23 0.95 9.92 8.16
C LYS A 23 0.17 10.60 9.30
N ASP A 24 0.17 11.93 9.33
CA ASP A 24 -0.58 12.71 10.31
C ASP A 24 -2.07 12.38 10.27
N PHE A 25 -2.62 12.22 9.06
CA PHE A 25 -3.99 11.80 8.87
C PHE A 25 -4.26 10.39 9.43
N LEU A 26 -3.41 9.40 9.15
CA LEU A 26 -3.57 8.03 9.65
C LEU A 26 -3.49 7.98 11.18
N GLU A 27 -2.51 8.66 11.76
CA GLU A 27 -2.31 8.75 13.21
C GLU A 27 -3.47 9.49 13.89
N GLY A 28 -3.89 10.64 13.35
CA GLY A 28 -5.01 11.42 13.86
C GLY A 28 -6.36 10.69 13.79
N ASN A 29 -6.50 9.71 12.90
CA ASN A 29 -7.68 8.82 12.83
C ASN A 29 -7.50 7.53 13.64
N GLY A 30 -6.37 7.34 14.35
CA GLY A 30 -6.10 6.14 15.13
C GLY A 30 -6.05 4.86 14.30
N ALA A 31 -5.62 4.95 13.03
CA ALA A 31 -5.56 3.82 12.13
C ALA A 31 -4.57 2.76 12.66
N LYS A 32 -5.02 1.50 12.74
CA LYS A 32 -4.19 0.36 13.15
C LYS A 32 -3.90 -0.61 12.01
N SER A 33 -4.75 -0.58 10.98
CA SER A 33 -4.68 -1.44 9.82
C SER A 33 -4.91 -0.64 8.54
N ILE A 34 -4.21 -1.02 7.48
CA ILE A 34 -4.30 -0.37 6.17
C ILE A 34 -4.41 -1.46 5.09
N GLU A 35 -5.39 -1.30 4.21
CA GLU A 35 -5.53 -2.10 3.01
C GLU A 35 -4.97 -1.33 1.80
N PHE A 36 -4.18 -2.00 0.97
CA PHE A 36 -3.63 -1.42 -0.26
C PHE A 36 -4.28 -2.02 -1.49
N ILE A 37 -4.67 -1.13 -2.41
CA ILE A 37 -5.16 -1.44 -3.75
C ILE A 37 -4.51 -0.51 -4.78
N GLY A 38 -4.67 -0.81 -6.07
CA GLY A 38 -4.22 0.07 -7.16
C GLY A 38 -3.03 -0.48 -7.95
N VAL A 39 -2.23 0.41 -8.55
CA VAL A 39 -1.17 0.04 -9.50
C VAL A 39 0.13 0.81 -9.26
N ASP A 40 1.30 0.29 -9.61
CA ASP A 40 1.62 -1.09 -10.01
C ASP A 40 2.04 -1.93 -8.79
N GLY A 41 1.64 -3.20 -8.76
CA GLY A 41 1.95 -4.15 -7.68
C GLY A 41 3.44 -4.38 -7.42
N ASN A 42 4.32 -4.23 -8.41
CA ASN A 42 5.77 -4.30 -8.23
C ASN A 42 6.42 -2.94 -7.92
N GLY A 43 5.68 -1.85 -8.08
CA GLY A 43 6.14 -0.47 -7.95
C GLY A 43 5.56 0.23 -6.73
N CYS A 44 4.66 1.19 -6.97
CA CYS A 44 4.13 2.07 -5.92
C CYS A 44 3.38 1.31 -4.82
N VAL A 45 2.62 0.27 -5.18
CA VAL A 45 1.90 -0.55 -4.19
C VAL A 45 2.91 -1.26 -3.30
N LYS A 46 3.88 -1.98 -3.87
CA LYS A 46 4.95 -2.64 -3.12
C LYS A 46 5.69 -1.70 -2.16
N ALA A 47 6.14 -0.54 -2.65
CA ALA A 47 6.88 0.41 -1.83
C ALA A 47 6.06 0.93 -0.65
N SER A 48 4.76 1.14 -0.86
CA SER A 48 3.84 1.66 0.17
C SER A 48 3.49 0.58 1.20
N VAL A 49 3.18 -0.63 0.74
CA VAL A 49 2.91 -1.81 1.59
C VAL A 49 4.08 -2.08 2.55
N LEU A 50 5.30 -2.11 2.03
CA LEU A 50 6.49 -2.37 2.87
C LEU A 50 6.78 -1.22 3.84
N ALA A 51 6.50 0.03 3.44
CA ALA A 51 6.62 1.17 4.35
C ALA A 51 5.58 1.08 5.48
N ALA A 52 4.33 0.74 5.19
CA ALA A 52 3.30 0.55 6.22
C ALA A 52 3.67 -0.53 7.24
N VAL A 53 4.22 -1.66 6.78
CA VAL A 53 4.73 -2.71 7.68
C VAL A 53 5.84 -2.15 8.57
N LYS A 54 6.79 -1.37 8.03
CA LYS A 54 7.87 -0.75 8.80
C LYS A 54 7.36 0.25 9.85
N GLU A 55 6.27 0.94 9.55
CA GLU A 55 5.59 1.84 10.49
C GLU A 55 4.65 1.09 11.47
N ASN A 56 4.72 -0.24 11.52
CA ASN A 56 3.97 -1.13 12.42
C ASN A 56 2.45 -1.19 12.20
N TYR A 57 1.97 -0.85 11.01
CA TYR A 57 0.56 -1.09 10.64
C TYR A 57 0.31 -2.57 10.35
N GLN A 58 -0.89 -3.04 10.68
CA GLN A 58 -1.39 -4.30 10.11
C GLN A 58 -1.75 -4.07 8.65
N VAL A 59 -1.13 -4.80 7.73
CA VAL A 59 -1.31 -4.54 6.29
C VAL A 59 -2.07 -5.67 5.62
N SER A 60 -3.05 -5.32 4.80
CA SER A 60 -3.70 -6.23 3.85
C SER A 60 -3.60 -5.73 2.41
N VAL A 61 -3.72 -6.66 1.46
CA VAL A 61 -3.78 -6.40 0.02
C VAL A 61 -4.82 -7.31 -0.60
N ASP A 62 -5.76 -6.75 -1.36
CA ASP A 62 -6.68 -7.49 -2.22
C ASP A 62 -6.07 -7.63 -3.62
N LEU A 63 -5.70 -8.86 -4.00
CA LEU A 63 -5.05 -9.11 -5.29
C LEU A 63 -5.98 -8.87 -6.48
N SER A 64 -7.30 -8.96 -6.30
CA SER A 64 -8.26 -8.64 -7.36
C SER A 64 -8.28 -7.14 -7.70
N ALA A 65 -7.84 -6.30 -6.74
CA ALA A 65 -7.78 -4.85 -6.86
C ALA A 65 -6.36 -4.30 -7.10
N VAL A 66 -5.35 -5.18 -7.26
CA VAL A 66 -3.97 -4.79 -7.58
C VAL A 66 -3.61 -5.14 -9.02
N GLY A 67 -3.36 -4.11 -9.82
CA GLY A 67 -2.88 -4.29 -11.19
C GLY A 67 -1.36 -4.45 -11.21
N VAL A 68 -0.88 -5.41 -12.03
CA VAL A 68 0.54 -5.73 -12.17
C VAL A 68 0.95 -5.83 -13.63
N VAL A 69 1.91 -5.00 -14.04
CA VAL A 69 2.46 -4.98 -15.41
C VAL A 69 3.36 -6.18 -15.65
N ASN A 70 4.27 -6.49 -14.72
CA ASN A 70 5.21 -7.61 -14.85
C ASN A 70 4.86 -8.76 -13.88
N GLN A 71 4.01 -9.66 -14.36
CA GLN A 71 3.55 -10.81 -13.56
C GLN A 71 4.68 -11.78 -13.19
N LYS A 72 5.68 -11.96 -14.07
CA LYS A 72 6.85 -12.82 -13.77
C LYS A 72 7.63 -12.32 -12.56
N LYS A 73 7.79 -11.00 -12.41
CA LYS A 73 8.45 -10.37 -11.26
C LYS A 73 7.57 -10.38 -10.01
N PHE A 74 6.25 -10.41 -10.18
CA PHE A 74 5.30 -10.28 -9.08
C PHE A 74 5.34 -11.46 -8.10
N SER A 75 5.65 -12.66 -8.56
CA SER A 75 5.85 -13.83 -7.69
C SER A 75 6.87 -13.58 -6.56
N LYS A 76 7.96 -12.85 -6.86
CA LYS A 76 8.96 -12.44 -5.85
C LYS A 76 8.41 -11.40 -4.89
N THR A 77 7.56 -10.49 -5.37
CA THR A 77 6.90 -9.49 -4.53
C THR A 77 5.87 -10.14 -3.60
N LEU A 78 5.05 -11.07 -4.10
CA LEU A 78 4.10 -11.85 -3.30
C LEU A 78 4.80 -12.62 -2.21
N LYS A 79 5.90 -13.34 -2.54
CA LYS A 79 6.69 -14.05 -1.54
C LYS A 79 7.20 -13.10 -0.46
N GLN A 80 7.76 -11.94 -0.85
CA GLN A 80 8.21 -10.94 0.11
C GLN A 80 7.06 -10.43 1.01
N TRP A 81 5.86 -10.23 0.46
CA TRP A 81 4.72 -9.80 1.26
C TRP A 81 4.28 -10.86 2.27
N GLN A 82 4.25 -12.13 1.87
CA GLN A 82 3.98 -13.26 2.75
C GLN A 82 5.01 -13.37 3.87
N ASP A 83 6.31 -13.24 3.54
CA ASP A 83 7.41 -13.27 4.51
C ASP A 83 7.32 -12.11 5.54
N CYS A 84 6.73 -10.98 5.15
CA CYS A 84 6.45 -9.85 6.05
C CYS A 84 5.12 -9.96 6.82
N GLY A 85 4.38 -11.07 6.68
CA GLY A 85 3.11 -11.28 7.40
C GLY A 85 1.93 -10.43 6.88
N ILE A 86 2.01 -9.92 5.64
CA ILE A 86 0.92 -9.16 5.02
C ILE A 86 -0.22 -10.12 4.69
N LYS A 87 -1.46 -9.74 5.05
CA LYS A 87 -2.66 -10.50 4.71
C LYS A 87 -2.98 -10.30 3.23
N ILE A 88 -3.05 -11.38 2.47
CA ILE A 88 -3.34 -11.34 1.04
C ILE A 88 -4.72 -11.96 0.84
N GLY A 89 -5.63 -11.17 0.28
CA GLY A 89 -7.00 -11.55 -0.08
C GLY A 89 -7.16 -11.76 -1.58
#